data_AF-X0XGE6-F1
#
_entry.id   AF-X0XGE6-F1
#
_cell.length_a   1.000
_cell.length_b   1.000
_cell.length_c   1.000
_cell.angle_alpha   90.00
_cell.angle_beta   90.00
_cell.angle_gamma   90.00
#
_symmetry.space_group_name_H-M   'P 1'
#
loop_
_entity.id
_entity.type
_entity.pdbx_description
1 polymer ?
#
loop_
_entity_poly.entity_id
_entity_poly.type
_entity_poly.pdbx_seq_one_letter_code
_entity_poly.pdbx_strand_id
1 'polypeptide(L)'
;MHHAFSLGSATTSGFNLNDGNIHTAKIEYVPGTMTIFVDDLANPILTVDVDLAQTLDLDEGHAWIGFTAATGGDSTNHDILNWVYNSVADMAPVVIISDVEQLEADDGTTTDFAFTVTRLGHTFGTVTVDWTTADGTAAAGSDYVASSGRLTFEEGGATKQTIYVPVNGDGLREGREYFLVD
;
A
#
# COMPACT_ATOMS: atom_id res chain seq x y z
N MET A 1 -3.53 -27.89 23.31
CA MET A 1 -2.27 -27.80 22.55
C MET A 1 -2.15 -26.37 22.08
N HIS A 2 -1.18 -25.59 22.54
CA HIS A 2 -0.98 -24.23 22.03
C HIS A 2 -0.20 -24.36 20.72
N HIS A 3 -0.84 -24.08 19.59
CA HIS A 3 -0.17 -24.02 18.31
C HIS A 3 0.56 -22.67 18.23
N ALA A 4 1.89 -22.71 18.30
CA ALA A 4 2.70 -21.54 17.99
C ALA A 4 2.84 -21.46 16.46
N PHE A 5 2.03 -20.61 15.83
CA PHE A 5 2.20 -20.27 14.43
C PHE A 5 3.13 -19.06 14.34
N SER A 6 4.19 -19.17 13.54
CA SER A 6 5.00 -18.03 13.13
C SER A 6 4.49 -17.56 11.76
N LEU A 7 4.26 -16.25 11.62
CA LEU A 7 3.91 -15.63 10.34
C LEU A 7 5.16 -15.33 9.50
N GLY A 8 6.36 -15.34 10.10
CA GLY A 8 7.62 -15.09 9.42
C GLY A 8 8.76 -14.78 10.39
N SER A 9 9.97 -14.72 9.86
CA SER A 9 11.15 -14.28 10.59
C SER A 9 12.08 -13.53 9.65
N ALA A 10 12.68 -12.45 10.11
CA ALA A 10 13.73 -11.73 9.40
C ALA A 10 14.97 -11.65 10.28
N THR A 11 16.13 -11.87 9.69
CA THR A 11 17.43 -11.61 10.31
C THR A 11 18.12 -10.56 9.46
N THR A 12 18.30 -9.36 9.99
CA THR A 12 19.06 -8.30 9.34
C THR A 12 20.51 -8.36 9.81
N SER A 13 21.47 -8.41 8.89
CA SER A 13 22.89 -8.38 9.26
C SER A 13 23.22 -7.03 9.89
N GLY A 14 23.74 -7.04 11.12
CA GLY A 14 24.14 -5.83 11.85
C GLY A 14 23.06 -5.25 12.76
N PHE A 15 21.85 -5.81 12.81
CA PHE A 15 20.87 -5.41 13.81
C PHE A 15 21.19 -6.02 15.17
N ASN A 16 21.42 -5.18 16.15
CA ASN A 16 21.82 -5.57 17.50
C ASN A 16 21.05 -4.74 18.53
N LEU A 17 20.03 -5.33 19.15
CA LEU A 17 19.25 -4.70 20.22
C LEU A 17 20.07 -4.37 21.48
N ASN A 18 21.30 -4.89 21.59
CA ASN A 18 22.22 -4.64 22.69
C ASN A 18 23.31 -3.59 22.33
N ASP A 19 23.13 -2.79 21.28
CA ASP A 19 24.12 -1.78 20.86
C ASP A 19 24.07 -0.48 21.69
N GLY A 20 23.06 -0.32 22.55
CA GLY A 20 22.85 0.84 23.41
C GLY A 20 22.12 2.00 22.72
N ASN A 21 21.74 1.86 21.45
CA ASN A 21 20.98 2.86 20.71
C ASN A 21 19.48 2.71 20.95
N ILE A 22 18.73 3.77 20.64
CA ILE A 22 17.28 3.71 20.58
C ILE A 22 16.90 3.14 19.22
N HIS A 23 16.17 2.02 19.24
CA HIS A 23 15.59 1.43 18.05
C HIS A 23 14.13 1.84 17.89
N THR A 24 13.67 1.92 16.64
CA THR A 24 12.27 2.20 16.32
C THR A 24 11.69 1.06 15.51
N ALA A 25 10.52 0.56 15.90
CA ALA A 25 9.78 -0.43 15.12
C ALA A 25 8.44 0.16 14.65
N LYS A 26 8.05 -0.17 13.41
CA LYS A 26 6.74 0.16 12.85
C LYS A 26 6.13 -1.09 12.26
N ILE A 27 4.85 -1.31 12.53
CA ILE A 27 4.05 -2.35 11.87
C ILE A 27 2.94 -1.65 11.12
N GLU A 28 2.84 -1.95 9.84
CA GLU A 28 1.75 -1.50 8.98
C GLU A 28 0.91 -2.71 8.60
N TYR A 29 -0.40 -2.58 8.77
CA TYR A 29 -1.35 -3.60 8.35
C TYR A 29 -2.36 -3.01 7.39
N VAL A 30 -2.42 -3.57 6.19
CA VAL A 30 -3.49 -3.38 5.22
C VAL A 30 -4.13 -4.75 5.06
N PRO A 31 -5.47 -4.90 5.03
CA PRO A 31 -6.11 -6.21 4.88
C PRO A 31 -5.46 -7.02 3.74
N GLY A 32 -4.91 -8.19 4.11
CA GLY A 32 -4.16 -9.08 3.21
C GLY A 32 -2.64 -9.02 3.35
N THR A 33 -2.05 -7.94 3.89
CA THR A 33 -0.60 -7.77 4.00
C THR A 33 -0.19 -7.07 5.29
N MET A 34 0.71 -7.70 6.04
CA MET A 34 1.41 -7.13 7.18
C MET A 34 2.86 -6.80 6.81
N THR A 35 3.30 -5.60 7.14
CA THR A 35 4.67 -5.14 6.87
C THR A 35 5.33 -4.65 8.15
N ILE A 36 6.58 -5.06 8.39
CA ILE A 36 7.36 -4.73 9.59
C ILE A 36 8.63 -3.99 9.18
N PHE A 37 8.90 -2.90 9.90
CA PHE A 37 10.06 -2.04 9.75
C PHE A 37 10.79 -1.95 11.08
N VAL A 38 12.12 -1.89 11.04
CA VAL A 38 12.95 -1.64 12.22
C VAL A 38 14.09 -0.71 11.82
N ASP A 39 14.21 0.40 12.55
CA ASP A 39 15.12 1.55 12.37
C ASP A 39 14.96 2.28 11.03
N ASP A 40 15.07 1.58 9.91
CA ASP A 40 14.67 2.08 8.60
C ASP A 40 13.16 1.93 8.41
N LEU A 41 12.45 3.06 8.48
CA LEU A 41 10.99 3.09 8.35
C LEU A 41 10.49 3.21 6.90
N ALA A 42 11.41 3.28 5.93
CA ALA A 42 11.10 3.33 4.51
C ALA A 42 11.25 1.96 3.84
N ASN A 43 12.23 1.16 4.26
CA ASN A 43 12.48 -0.17 3.70
C ASN A 43 12.07 -1.26 4.71
N PRO A 44 11.08 -2.10 4.40
CA PRO A 44 10.61 -3.12 5.34
C PRO A 44 11.62 -4.24 5.51
N ILE A 45 11.69 -4.78 6.72
CA ILE A 45 12.52 -5.96 7.04
C ILE A 45 11.74 -7.27 6.86
N LEU A 46 10.41 -7.21 6.90
CA LEU A 46 9.53 -8.35 6.68
C LEU A 46 8.19 -7.90 6.09
N THR A 47 7.74 -8.59 5.05
CA THR A 47 6.39 -8.47 4.49
C THR A 47 5.77 -9.86 4.45
N VAL A 48 4.56 -9.98 4.99
CA VAL A 48 3.82 -11.24 5.06
C VAL A 48 2.42 -11.03 4.53
N ASP A 49 2.00 -11.88 3.61
CA ASP A 49 0.60 -11.96 3.20
C ASP A 49 -0.21 -12.65 4.29
N VAL A 50 -1.05 -11.88 4.98
CA VAL A 50 -1.89 -12.36 6.07
C VAL A 50 -3.21 -11.59 6.13
N ASP A 51 -4.31 -12.31 6.13
CA ASP A 51 -5.61 -11.79 6.52
C ASP A 51 -5.81 -12.06 8.02
N LEU A 52 -5.58 -11.05 8.87
CA LEU A 52 -5.67 -11.19 10.32
C LEU A 52 -7.10 -11.48 10.78
N ALA A 53 -8.12 -10.97 10.07
CA ALA A 53 -9.51 -11.20 10.42
C ALA A 53 -9.87 -12.69 10.26
N GLN A 54 -9.41 -13.31 9.16
CA GLN A 54 -9.59 -14.74 8.96
C GLN A 54 -8.66 -15.58 9.84
N THR A 55 -7.40 -15.17 9.99
CA THR A 55 -6.37 -15.97 10.66
C THR A 55 -6.58 -16.05 12.17
N LEU A 56 -7.07 -14.98 12.78
CA LEU A 56 -7.17 -14.88 14.24
C LEU A 56 -8.58 -15.15 14.77
N ASP A 57 -9.59 -15.39 13.92
CA ASP A 57 -10.99 -15.62 14.30
C ASP A 57 -11.44 -14.62 15.39
N LEU A 58 -11.24 -13.33 15.09
CA LEU A 58 -11.32 -12.27 16.10
C LEU A 58 -12.75 -12.13 16.63
N ASP A 59 -12.93 -12.36 17.94
CA ASP A 59 -14.18 -12.06 18.63
C ASP A 59 -14.42 -10.54 18.62
N GLU A 60 -15.52 -10.14 17.98
CA GLU A 60 -15.91 -8.73 17.81
C GLU A 60 -14.87 -7.85 17.06
N GLY A 61 -13.92 -8.46 16.35
CA GLY A 61 -12.93 -7.74 15.54
C GLY A 61 -11.76 -7.11 16.32
N HIS A 62 -11.55 -7.48 17.59
CA HIS A 62 -10.46 -6.94 18.39
C HIS A 62 -9.23 -7.85 18.39
N ALA A 63 -8.06 -7.27 18.07
CA ALA A 63 -6.76 -7.94 18.23
C ALA A 63 -5.85 -7.13 19.16
N TRP A 64 -5.04 -7.82 19.96
CA TRP A 64 -3.95 -7.21 20.70
C TRP A 64 -2.64 -7.40 19.94
N ILE A 65 -1.88 -6.32 19.82
CA ILE A 65 -0.52 -6.35 19.29
C ILE A 65 0.46 -6.01 20.41
N GLY A 66 1.59 -6.70 20.41
CA GLY A 66 2.66 -6.47 21.36
C GLY A 66 4.00 -6.90 20.77
N PHE A 67 5.08 -6.39 21.35
CA PHE A 67 6.44 -6.81 21.02
C PHE A 67 6.99 -7.54 22.23
N THR A 68 7.68 -8.65 21.98
CA THR A 68 8.51 -9.29 22.97
C THR A 68 9.94 -9.26 22.45
N ALA A 69 10.89 -9.00 23.35
CA ALA A 69 12.30 -9.09 23.05
C ALA A 69 12.94 -10.09 24.02
N ALA A 70 13.96 -10.79 23.56
CA ALA A 70 14.75 -11.70 24.37
C ALA A 70 16.19 -11.21 24.38
N THR A 71 16.81 -11.23 25.55
CA THR A 71 18.16 -10.69 25.80
C THR A 71 19.26 -11.71 25.53
N GLY A 72 18.93 -12.87 24.94
CA GLY A 72 19.88 -13.95 24.71
C GLY A 72 20.44 -14.60 25.98
N GLY A 73 19.86 -14.32 27.16
CA GLY A 73 20.35 -14.80 28.46
C GLY A 73 21.08 -13.74 29.29
N ASP A 74 21.29 -12.53 28.76
CA ASP A 74 21.89 -11.41 29.47
C ASP A 74 20.88 -10.68 30.36
N SER A 75 21.37 -10.04 31.43
CA SER A 75 20.56 -9.20 32.33
C SER A 75 20.43 -7.78 31.76
N THR A 76 19.65 -7.61 30.69
CA THR A 76 19.32 -6.30 30.12
C THR A 76 17.85 -5.95 30.34
N ASN A 77 17.53 -4.65 30.28
CA ASN A 77 16.16 -4.15 30.31
C ASN A 77 15.85 -3.51 28.95
N HIS A 78 14.66 -3.76 28.42
CA HIS A 78 14.17 -3.13 27.20
C HIS A 78 13.05 -2.17 27.59
N ASP A 79 13.35 -0.87 27.58
CA ASP A 79 12.37 0.16 27.88
C ASP A 79 11.60 0.56 26.61
N ILE A 80 10.26 0.58 26.69
CA ILE A 80 9.42 1.16 25.65
C ILE A 80 9.34 2.66 25.91
N LEU A 81 10.15 3.43 25.19
CA LEU A 81 10.24 4.88 25.38
C LEU A 81 9.02 5.63 24.84
N ASN A 82 8.39 5.11 23.79
CA ASN A 82 7.20 5.68 23.18
C ASN A 82 6.35 4.58 22.53
N TRP A 83 5.03 4.67 22.64
CA TRP A 83 4.09 3.80 21.96
C TRP A 83 3.01 4.64 21.30
N VAL A 84 2.85 4.47 19.99
CA VAL A 84 1.80 5.13 19.21
C VAL A 84 1.05 4.09 18.42
N TYR A 85 -0.26 4.09 18.57
CA TYR A 85 -1.17 3.40 17.68
C TYR A 85 -1.97 4.46 16.93
N ASN A 86 -1.82 4.51 15.62
CA ASN A 86 -2.65 5.34 14.76
C ASN A 86 -3.45 4.40 13.88
N SER A 87 -4.78 4.51 13.93
CA SER A 87 -5.58 3.94 12.86
C SER A 87 -5.24 4.70 11.58
N VAL A 88 -5.15 4.00 10.44
CA VAL A 88 -5.15 4.69 9.14
C VAL A 88 -6.41 5.57 9.05
N ALA A 89 -7.50 5.18 9.72
CA ALA A 89 -8.72 5.97 9.83
C ALA A 89 -8.63 7.24 10.71
N ASP A 90 -7.49 7.56 11.32
CA ASP A 90 -7.27 8.82 12.06
C ASP A 90 -6.35 9.80 11.32
N MET A 91 -5.74 9.36 10.21
CA MET A 91 -4.94 10.24 9.35
C MET A 91 -5.84 11.13 8.48
N ALA A 92 -5.40 12.34 8.17
CA ALA A 92 -6.07 13.18 7.17
C ALA A 92 -6.15 12.41 5.83
N PRO A 93 -7.29 12.50 5.10
CA PRO A 93 -7.47 11.73 3.90
C PRO A 93 -6.49 12.16 2.82
N VAL A 94 -5.85 11.18 2.21
CA VAL A 94 -4.97 11.33 1.04
C VAL A 94 -5.51 10.42 -0.05
N VAL A 95 -5.43 10.85 -1.30
CA VAL A 95 -5.77 10.04 -2.46
C VAL A 95 -4.50 9.72 -3.23
N ILE A 96 -4.32 8.45 -3.56
CA ILE A 96 -3.22 7.96 -4.40
C ILE A 96 -3.79 7.23 -5.62
N ILE A 97 -3.10 7.33 -6.75
CA ILE A 97 -3.38 6.58 -7.97
C ILE A 97 -2.29 5.52 -8.11
N SER A 98 -2.68 4.28 -8.37
CA SER A 98 -1.74 3.20 -8.65
C SER A 98 -1.42 3.13 -10.15
N ASP A 99 -0.15 2.92 -10.46
CA ASP A 99 0.30 2.68 -11.83
C ASP A 99 -0.30 1.40 -12.41
N VAL A 100 -0.42 1.38 -13.73
CA VAL A 100 -0.85 0.23 -14.52
C VAL A 100 0.24 -0.10 -15.52
N GLU A 101 0.72 -1.33 -15.50
CA GLU A 101 1.58 -1.88 -16.57
C GLU A 101 0.78 -2.98 -17.27
N GLN A 102 0.37 -2.70 -18.50
CA GLN A 102 -0.44 -3.60 -19.31
C GLN A 102 -0.04 -3.44 -20.79
N LEU A 103 -0.25 -4.50 -21.57
CA LEU A 103 -0.13 -4.44 -23.03
C LEU A 103 -1.42 -3.90 -23.65
N GLU A 104 -1.27 -3.07 -24.67
CA GLU A 104 -2.35 -2.69 -25.57
C GLU A 104 -2.82 -3.86 -26.45
N ALA A 105 -3.86 -3.63 -27.24
CA ALA A 105 -4.30 -4.58 -28.28
C ALA A 105 -3.46 -4.41 -29.57
N ASP A 106 -3.43 -5.43 -30.44
CA ASP A 106 -2.67 -5.40 -31.71
C ASP A 106 -3.56 -5.37 -32.97
N ASP A 107 -4.87 -5.12 -32.79
CA ASP A 107 -5.90 -5.30 -33.82
C ASP A 107 -6.62 -4.00 -34.22
N GLY A 108 -6.07 -2.84 -33.83
CA GLY A 108 -6.69 -1.54 -34.09
C GLY A 108 -7.84 -1.19 -33.14
N THR A 109 -8.08 -2.00 -32.09
CA THR A 109 -9.07 -1.71 -31.05
C THR A 109 -8.45 -1.02 -29.84
N THR A 110 -9.31 -0.43 -28.99
CA THR A 110 -8.87 0.17 -27.73
C THR A 110 -8.94 -0.83 -26.59
N THR A 111 -7.94 -0.81 -25.71
CA THR A 111 -7.95 -1.53 -24.43
C THR A 111 -8.04 -0.53 -23.28
N ASP A 112 -8.99 -0.74 -22.37
CA ASP A 112 -9.10 0.12 -21.19
C ASP A 112 -8.03 -0.23 -20.16
N PHE A 113 -7.18 0.75 -19.82
CA PHE A 113 -6.26 0.66 -18.71
C PHE A 113 -6.95 1.16 -17.45
N ALA A 114 -7.00 0.32 -16.42
CA ALA A 114 -7.80 0.54 -15.21
C ALA A 114 -6.92 1.01 -14.03
N PHE A 115 -6.84 2.32 -13.83
CA PHE A 115 -6.06 2.93 -12.74
C PHE A 115 -6.88 2.90 -11.45
N THR A 116 -6.35 2.24 -10.43
CA THR A 116 -7.01 2.19 -9.11
C THR A 116 -6.66 3.43 -8.31
N VAL A 117 -7.68 4.18 -7.91
CA VAL A 117 -7.56 5.35 -7.05
C VAL A 117 -7.99 4.96 -5.64
N THR A 118 -7.09 5.12 -4.67
CA THR A 118 -7.31 4.74 -3.28
C THR A 118 -7.33 5.97 -2.37
N ARG A 119 -8.43 6.15 -1.64
CA ARG A 119 -8.51 7.05 -0.48
C ARG A 119 -7.94 6.31 0.73
N LEU A 120 -6.83 6.84 1.24
CA LEU A 120 -6.24 6.50 2.54
C LEU A 120 -6.70 7.52 3.59
N GLY A 121 -6.50 7.24 4.87
CA GLY A 121 -6.93 8.15 5.94
C GLY A 121 -8.34 7.86 6.45
N HIS A 122 -8.90 8.82 7.19
CA HIS A 122 -10.28 8.78 7.66
C HIS A 122 -11.29 8.92 6.50
N THR A 123 -12.45 8.29 6.65
CA THR A 123 -13.57 8.42 5.71
C THR A 123 -14.56 9.54 6.06
N PHE A 124 -14.29 10.33 7.11
CA PHE A 124 -15.11 11.52 7.41
C PHE A 124 -15.00 12.58 6.30
N GLY A 125 -16.14 13.17 5.95
CA GLY A 125 -16.26 14.15 4.89
C GLY A 125 -16.07 13.58 3.47
N THR A 126 -16.66 14.29 2.51
CA THR A 126 -16.51 13.99 1.09
C THR A 126 -15.18 14.55 0.57
N VAL A 127 -14.45 13.74 -0.20
CA VAL A 127 -13.21 14.14 -0.90
C VAL A 127 -13.45 14.04 -2.40
N THR A 128 -13.17 15.11 -3.13
CA THR A 128 -13.25 15.14 -4.59
C THR A 128 -11.86 15.30 -5.18
N VAL A 129 -11.56 14.52 -6.22
CA VAL A 129 -10.30 14.60 -6.98
C VAL A 129 -10.64 14.79 -8.45
N ASP A 130 -10.23 15.93 -8.99
CA ASP A 130 -10.20 16.13 -10.44
C ASP A 130 -8.96 15.45 -11.00
N TRP A 131 -9.08 14.81 -12.16
CA TRP A 131 -7.97 14.14 -12.82
C TRP A 131 -7.95 14.41 -14.31
N THR A 132 -6.77 14.30 -14.92
CA THR A 132 -6.55 14.37 -16.36
C THR A 132 -5.43 13.42 -16.78
N THR A 133 -5.46 12.99 -18.03
CA THR A 133 -4.28 12.36 -18.64
C THR A 133 -3.33 13.41 -19.22
N ALA A 134 -2.04 13.09 -19.26
CA ALA A 134 -1.01 13.90 -19.86
C ALA A 134 0.03 13.03 -20.59
N ASP A 135 0.56 13.55 -21.69
CA ASP A 135 1.53 12.83 -22.52
C ASP A 135 2.81 12.54 -21.72
N GLY A 136 3.40 11.37 -21.96
CA GLY A 136 4.75 11.03 -21.53
C GLY A 136 5.63 10.81 -22.75
N THR A 137 6.00 9.56 -23.00
CA THR A 137 6.51 9.15 -24.32
C THR A 137 5.39 8.70 -25.25
N ALA A 138 4.28 8.20 -24.70
CA ALA A 138 3.04 7.97 -25.43
C ALA A 138 2.29 9.30 -25.56
N ALA A 139 1.67 9.54 -26.71
CA ALA A 139 0.96 10.76 -27.07
C ALA A 139 -0.55 10.53 -27.24
N ALA A 140 -1.34 11.48 -26.74
CA ALA A 140 -2.78 11.45 -26.91
C ALA A 140 -3.18 11.53 -28.40
N GLY A 141 -4.15 10.70 -28.78
CA GLY A 141 -4.69 10.58 -30.13
C GLY A 141 -4.04 9.45 -30.93
N SER A 142 -2.71 9.28 -30.86
CA SER A 142 -2.04 8.10 -31.42
C SER A 142 -2.18 6.93 -30.47
N ASP A 143 -1.69 7.07 -29.24
CA ASP A 143 -1.39 5.91 -28.37
C ASP A 143 -2.45 5.72 -27.29
N TYR A 144 -3.14 6.79 -26.90
CA TYR A 144 -4.28 6.72 -25.98
C TYR A 144 -5.27 7.86 -26.21
N VAL A 145 -6.47 7.75 -25.65
CA VAL A 145 -7.49 8.79 -25.72
C VAL A 145 -7.35 9.75 -24.54
N ALA A 146 -7.06 11.03 -24.81
CA ALA A 146 -7.05 12.07 -23.78
C ALA A 146 -8.37 12.08 -23.00
N SER A 147 -8.27 11.96 -21.68
CA SER A 147 -9.39 11.74 -20.78
C SER A 147 -9.22 12.59 -19.52
N SER A 148 -10.34 13.04 -18.95
CA SER A 148 -10.35 13.78 -17.69
C SER A 148 -11.68 13.57 -16.98
N GLY A 149 -11.72 13.84 -15.68
CA GLY A 149 -12.94 13.68 -14.90
C GLY A 149 -12.80 14.11 -13.46
N ARG A 150 -13.82 13.76 -12.66
CA ARG A 150 -13.84 13.95 -11.21
C ARG A 150 -14.25 12.65 -10.55
N LEU A 151 -13.47 12.22 -9.57
CA LEU A 151 -13.86 11.17 -8.62
C LEU A 151 -14.35 11.82 -7.32
N THR A 152 -15.37 11.21 -6.73
CA THR A 152 -15.93 11.65 -5.45
C THR A 152 -15.94 10.48 -4.47
N PHE A 153 -15.16 10.58 -3.40
CA PHE A 153 -15.19 9.67 -2.28
C PHE A 153 -16.13 10.23 -1.22
N GLU A 154 -17.35 9.71 -1.17
CA GLU A 154 -18.35 10.13 -0.18
C GLU A 154 -17.93 9.79 1.24
N GLU A 155 -18.46 10.55 2.20
CA GLU A 155 -18.27 10.27 3.62
C GLU A 155 -18.73 8.85 3.98
N GLY A 156 -17.88 8.11 4.68
CA GLY A 156 -18.15 6.71 5.05
C GLY A 156 -18.31 5.74 3.87
N GLY A 157 -18.05 6.18 2.64
CA GLY A 157 -18.23 5.42 1.42
C GLY A 157 -17.07 4.48 1.08
N ALA A 158 -17.05 4.02 -0.18
CA ALA A 158 -15.97 3.20 -0.70
C ALA A 158 -14.63 3.95 -0.67
N THR A 159 -13.54 3.25 -0.34
CA THR A 159 -12.18 3.81 -0.30
C THR A 159 -11.39 3.55 -1.58
N LYS A 160 -11.95 2.82 -2.54
CA LYS A 160 -11.36 2.58 -3.86
C LYS A 160 -12.33 2.95 -4.96
N GLN A 161 -11.81 3.58 -6.00
CA GLN A 161 -12.50 3.87 -7.26
C GLN A 161 -11.55 3.60 -8.43
N THR A 162 -12.08 3.55 -9.64
CA THR A 162 -11.29 3.21 -10.83
C THR A 162 -11.45 4.28 -11.89
N ILE A 163 -10.34 4.71 -12.47
CA ILE A 163 -10.28 5.49 -13.70
C ILE A 163 -10.00 4.53 -14.84
N TYR A 164 -10.77 4.63 -15.91
CA TYR A 164 -10.54 3.88 -17.14
C TYR A 164 -10.03 4.85 -18.21
N VAL A 165 -8.86 4.57 -18.76
CA VAL A 165 -8.30 5.31 -19.89
C VAL A 165 -8.22 4.36 -21.09
N PRO A 166 -8.88 4.68 -22.21
CA PRO A 166 -8.74 3.90 -23.44
C PRO A 166 -7.34 4.09 -24.04
N VAL A 167 -6.61 3.01 -24.21
CA VAL A 167 -5.31 2.95 -24.91
C VAL A 167 -5.55 2.38 -26.30
N ASN A 168 -5.06 3.07 -27.33
CA ASN A 168 -5.28 2.71 -28.73
C ASN A 168 -4.28 1.65 -29.13
N GLY A 169 -4.74 0.44 -29.42
CA GLY A 169 -3.87 -0.61 -29.92
C GLY A 169 -3.64 -0.52 -31.42
N ASP A 170 -2.43 -0.84 -31.88
CA ASP A 170 -2.14 -1.04 -33.29
C ASP A 170 -1.14 -2.19 -33.55
N GLY A 171 -0.92 -2.50 -34.83
CA GLY A 171 -0.04 -3.60 -35.25
C GLY A 171 1.43 -3.20 -35.43
N LEU A 172 1.81 -1.96 -35.09
CA LEU A 172 3.18 -1.49 -35.16
C LEU A 172 3.98 -2.03 -33.98
N ARG A 173 5.28 -2.18 -34.20
CA ARG A 173 6.17 -2.62 -33.12
C ARG A 173 6.82 -1.39 -32.52
N GLU A 174 6.41 -1.10 -31.29
CA GLU A 174 6.84 0.09 -30.57
C GLU A 174 7.77 -0.24 -29.39
N GLY A 175 8.36 0.81 -28.82
CA GLY A 175 9.13 0.71 -27.59
C GLY A 175 8.21 0.60 -26.37
N ARG A 176 8.81 0.49 -25.17
CA ARG A 176 8.04 0.72 -23.94
C ARG A 176 7.78 2.22 -23.82
N GLU A 177 6.53 2.59 -23.69
CA GLU A 177 6.11 3.97 -23.51
C GLU A 177 5.25 4.14 -22.26
N TYR A 178 4.97 5.40 -21.89
CA TYR A 178 4.11 5.75 -20.77
C TYR A 178 3.38 7.06 -21.04
N PHE A 179 2.25 7.23 -20.36
CA PHE A 179 1.52 8.49 -20.17
C PHE A 179 1.19 8.63 -18.67
N LEU A 180 0.76 9.81 -18.25
CA LEU A 180 0.45 10.12 -16.85
C LEU A 180 -1.06 10.25 -16.63
N VAL A 181 -1.49 9.93 -15.40
CA VAL A 181 -2.82 10.22 -14.87
C VAL A 181 -2.64 10.96 -13.56
N ASP A 182 -2.99 12.25 -13.54
CA ASP A 182 -2.78 13.17 -12.40
C ASP A 182 -4.10 13.80 -11.94
#